data_AF-A0A931Y5C1-F1
#
_entry.id   AF-A0A931Y5C1-F1
#
_cell.length_a   1.000
_cell.length_b   1.000
_cell.length_c   1.000
_cell.angle_alpha   90.00
_cell.angle_beta   90.00
_cell.angle_gamma   90.00
#
_symmetry.space_group_name_H-M   'P 1'
#
loop_
_entity.id
_entity.type
_entity.pdbx_description
1 polymer ?
#
loop_
_entity_poly.entity_id
_entity_poly.type
_entity_poly.pdbx_seq_one_letter_code
_entity_poly.pdbx_strand_id
1 'polypeptide(L)'
;MNEQLSDALGRRDFLKKSAFAVLATSLTAFAGCESERTFPAEEAAATSAPTETNGLPVSSNQVNTGSGATQPRTYSDISGGIAANHGHTVTITADQLEDGRAVRLTLTTGAGHTHTVALSDRQVEALADGGDETMESSVDAGHSHAVRFRA
;
A
#
# COMPACT_ATOMS: atom_id res chain seq x y z
N MET A 1 -7.38 -41.98 19.79
CA MET A 1 -5.99 -41.51 19.57
C MET A 1 -5.74 -41.61 18.07
N ASN A 2 -5.07 -40.59 17.51
CA ASN A 2 -4.79 -40.33 16.08
C ASN A 2 -5.95 -39.76 15.26
N GLU A 3 -5.84 -38.49 14.89
CA GLU A 3 -5.62 -38.00 13.51
C GLU A 3 -5.78 -36.45 13.49
N GLN A 4 -4.69 -35.71 13.73
CA GLN A 4 -4.59 -34.27 13.42
C GLN A 4 -3.13 -33.90 13.11
N LEU A 5 -2.60 -34.36 11.97
CA LEU A 5 -1.21 -34.08 11.56
C LEU A 5 -1.10 -33.67 10.08
N SER A 6 -2.10 -32.96 9.54
CA SER A 6 -2.14 -32.63 8.10
C SER A 6 -1.87 -31.16 7.75
N ASP A 7 -1.74 -30.24 8.72
CA ASP A 7 -1.66 -28.79 8.42
C ASP A 7 -0.25 -28.17 8.42
N ALA A 8 0.81 -28.97 8.45
CA ALA A 8 2.18 -28.44 8.55
C ALA A 8 2.95 -28.30 7.21
N LEU A 9 2.40 -28.76 6.09
CA LEU A 9 3.14 -28.82 4.82
C LEU A 9 2.85 -27.66 3.83
N GLY A 10 1.89 -26.78 4.10
CA GLY A 10 1.54 -25.68 3.18
C GLY A 10 2.43 -24.42 3.24
N ARG A 11 3.22 -24.22 4.30
CA ARG A 11 3.89 -22.92 4.58
C ARG A 11 5.33 -22.78 4.09
N ARG A 12 5.97 -23.83 3.56
CA ARG A 12 7.42 -23.79 3.25
C ARG A 12 7.80 -23.65 1.77
N ASP A 13 6.84 -23.66 0.85
CA ASP A 13 7.10 -23.49 -0.59
C ASP A 13 6.83 -22.08 -1.14
N PHE A 14 6.30 -21.16 -0.33
CA PHE A 14 5.91 -19.84 -0.84
C PHE A 14 7.07 -18.83 -0.98
N LEU A 15 8.27 -19.16 -0.47
CA LEU A 15 9.41 -18.23 -0.43
C LEU A 15 10.39 -18.37 -1.62
N LYS A 16 10.12 -19.25 -2.60
CA LYS A 16 11.07 -19.55 -3.69
C LYS A 16 10.77 -18.91 -5.06
N LYS A 17 9.78 -18.00 -5.17
CA LYS A 17 9.38 -17.44 -6.48
C LYS A 17 9.26 -15.92 -6.60
N SER A 18 9.77 -15.13 -5.66
CA SER A 18 9.90 -13.68 -5.84
C SER A 18 11.30 -13.31 -6.30
N ALA A 19 11.66 -13.78 -7.50
CA ALA A 19 12.82 -13.32 -8.25
C ALA A 19 12.41 -13.16 -9.71
N PHE A 20 11.86 -12.00 -10.05
CA PHE A 20 11.91 -11.50 -11.42
C PHE A 20 12.10 -9.98 -11.40
N ALA A 21 13.34 -9.59 -11.64
CA ALA A 21 13.68 -8.27 -12.13
C ALA A 21 13.04 -8.09 -13.51
N VAL A 22 12.33 -6.98 -13.72
CA VAL A 22 12.19 -6.39 -15.05
C VAL A 22 12.51 -4.92 -14.91
N LEU A 23 13.78 -4.62 -15.19
CA LEU A 23 14.27 -3.31 -15.56
C LEU A 23 13.77 -3.06 -16.98
N ALA A 24 12.77 -2.20 -17.17
CA ALA A 24 12.37 -1.72 -18.47
C ALA A 24 12.31 -0.18 -18.43
N THR A 25 13.48 0.41 -18.61
CA THR A 25 13.63 1.84 -18.89
C THR A 25 13.10 2.10 -20.31
N SER A 26 11.85 2.53 -20.44
CA SER A 26 11.34 3.06 -21.70
C SER A 26 11.68 4.53 -21.81
N LEU A 27 12.76 4.84 -22.54
CA LEU A 27 13.07 6.20 -22.96
C LEU A 27 12.22 6.53 -24.20
N THR A 28 11.06 7.16 -24.01
CA THR A 28 10.27 7.66 -25.13
C THR A 28 10.80 9.04 -25.52
N ALA A 29 11.57 9.08 -26.61
CA ALA A 29 11.89 10.32 -27.30
C ALA A 29 10.61 10.88 -27.95
N PHE A 30 10.05 11.95 -27.38
CA PHE A 30 9.06 12.76 -28.06
C PHE A 30 9.79 13.65 -29.08
N ALA A 31 9.79 13.20 -30.33
CA ALA A 31 10.06 14.07 -31.46
C ALA A 31 8.82 14.94 -31.72
N GLY A 32 8.99 16.25 -31.54
CA GLY A 32 8.38 17.31 -32.35
C GLY A 32 6.85 17.39 -32.42
N CYS A 33 6.29 18.35 -31.70
CA CYS A 33 5.40 19.31 -32.35
C CYS A 33 5.63 20.69 -31.73
N GLU A 34 6.33 21.50 -32.49
CA GLU A 34 6.58 22.92 -32.27
C GLU A 34 5.27 23.71 -32.11
N SER A 35 5.15 24.46 -31.02
CA SER A 35 4.21 25.57 -30.92
C SER A 35 4.89 26.66 -30.12
N GLU A 36 5.45 27.61 -30.87
CA GLU A 36 6.14 28.79 -30.41
C GLU A 36 5.22 29.62 -29.51
N ARG A 37 5.49 29.61 -28.21
CA ARG A 37 5.03 30.66 -27.30
C ARG A 37 6.24 31.32 -26.68
N THR A 38 6.60 32.44 -27.29
CA THR A 38 7.46 33.46 -26.72
C THR A 38 6.93 33.86 -25.35
N PHE A 39 7.66 33.52 -24.29
CA PHE A 39 7.49 34.13 -22.98
C PHE A 39 8.63 35.13 -22.77
N PRO A 40 8.33 36.36 -22.30
CA PRO A 40 9.35 37.35 -22.00
C PRO A 40 10.23 36.87 -20.84
N ALA A 41 11.53 37.07 -21.01
CA ALA A 41 12.52 36.91 -19.95
C ALA A 41 12.26 37.97 -18.87
N GLU A 42 11.87 37.54 -17.68
CA GLU A 42 11.96 38.35 -16.47
C GLU A 42 13.04 37.77 -15.56
N GLU A 43 14.13 38.52 -15.56
CA GLU A 43 15.25 38.58 -14.65
C GLU A 43 14.78 38.80 -13.21
N ALA A 44 15.16 37.91 -12.29
CA ALA A 44 15.60 38.29 -10.94
C ALA A 44 16.22 37.09 -10.22
N ALA A 45 17.50 37.25 -9.93
CA ALA A 45 18.24 36.45 -8.97
C ALA A 45 17.64 36.55 -7.56
N ALA A 46 17.57 35.44 -6.84
CA ALA A 46 17.68 35.42 -5.38
C ALA A 46 18.07 34.02 -4.90
N THR A 47 19.38 33.83 -4.73
CA THR A 47 19.97 32.83 -3.84
C THR A 47 19.35 32.98 -2.45
N SER A 48 18.72 31.91 -1.94
CA SER A 48 18.44 31.77 -0.51
C SER A 48 18.98 30.42 -0.06
N ALA A 49 20.05 30.48 0.73
CA ALA A 49 20.63 29.35 1.43
C ALA A 49 19.60 28.74 2.41
N PRO A 50 19.63 27.42 2.65
CA PRO A 50 18.97 26.88 3.83
C PRO A 50 19.77 27.30 5.07
N THR A 51 19.24 28.26 5.81
CA THR A 51 19.68 28.57 7.17
C THR A 51 19.41 27.36 8.05
N GLU A 52 20.48 26.73 8.52
CA GLU A 52 20.48 25.92 9.72
C GLU A 52 19.84 26.72 10.87
N THR A 53 18.80 26.18 11.49
CA THR A 53 18.41 26.57 12.83
C THR A 53 18.34 25.34 13.69
N ASN A 54 19.42 25.19 14.46
CA ASN A 54 19.44 24.50 15.75
C ASN A 54 18.22 24.91 16.57
N GLY A 55 17.34 23.95 16.79
CA GLY A 55 16.20 24.07 17.67
C GLY A 55 15.64 22.69 17.94
N LEU A 56 16.43 21.85 18.61
CA LEU A 56 15.95 20.63 19.25
C LEU A 56 15.01 21.03 20.40
N PRO A 57 13.69 20.82 20.34
CA PRO A 57 12.98 20.51 21.56
C PRO A 57 13.47 19.13 21.99
N VAL A 58 14.17 19.08 23.12
CA VAL A 58 14.34 17.86 23.92
C VAL A 58 12.93 17.43 24.32
N SER A 59 12.26 16.71 23.42
CA SER A 59 10.99 16.06 23.68
C SER A 59 11.29 14.86 24.54
N SER A 60 11.11 15.10 25.84
CA SER A 60 10.92 14.16 26.93
C SER A 60 11.38 12.73 26.65
N ASN A 61 12.45 12.40 27.36
CA ASN A 61 12.91 11.07 27.69
C ASN A 61 11.79 10.28 28.42
N GLN A 62 10.72 9.91 27.71
CA GLN A 62 9.80 8.89 28.17
C GLN A 62 10.39 7.56 27.69
N VAL A 63 11.36 7.08 28.47
CA VAL A 63 11.68 5.67 28.52
C VAL A 63 10.42 4.98 29.04
N ASN A 64 9.48 4.71 28.15
CA ASN A 64 8.37 3.82 28.40
C ASN A 64 8.92 2.40 28.24
N THR A 65 9.74 1.97 29.20
CA THR A 65 10.03 0.56 29.47
C THR A 65 8.85 -0.12 30.17
N GLY A 66 7.65 0.45 30.05
CA GLY A 66 6.42 -0.26 30.26
C GLY A 66 6.41 -1.46 29.34
N SER A 67 6.76 -2.61 29.90
CA SER A 67 6.09 -3.88 29.65
C SER A 67 4.59 -3.70 29.94
N GLY A 68 3.96 -2.76 29.25
CA GLY A 68 2.54 -2.59 29.20
C GLY A 68 2.08 -3.75 28.37
N ALA A 69 1.49 -4.74 29.03
CA ALA A 69 0.72 -5.76 28.34
C ALA A 69 -0.11 -5.05 27.27
N THR A 70 0.20 -5.32 26.00
CA THR A 70 -0.53 -4.79 24.86
C THR A 70 -2.00 -5.06 25.15
N GLN A 71 -2.78 -4.01 25.40
CA GLN A 71 -4.23 -4.17 25.55
C GLN A 71 -4.69 -4.91 24.30
N PRO A 72 -5.38 -6.05 24.42
CA PRO A 72 -5.87 -6.78 23.26
C PRO A 72 -6.69 -5.82 22.40
N ARG A 73 -6.19 -5.52 21.19
CA ARG A 73 -6.95 -4.76 20.21
C ARG A 73 -7.91 -5.74 19.55
N THR A 74 -9.19 -5.42 19.54
CA THR A 74 -10.19 -6.16 18.77
C THR A 74 -10.28 -5.53 17.39
N TYR A 75 -9.89 -6.28 16.36
CA TYR A 75 -10.05 -5.88 14.97
C TYR A 75 -11.37 -6.43 14.41
N SER A 76 -11.95 -5.71 13.46
CA SER A 76 -13.08 -6.17 12.65
C SER A 76 -12.66 -6.25 11.19
N ASP A 77 -13.30 -7.14 10.44
CA ASP A 77 -13.09 -7.23 8.99
C ASP A 77 -13.38 -5.88 8.31
N ILE A 78 -12.48 -5.46 7.44
CA ILE A 78 -12.62 -4.23 6.66
C ILE A 78 -12.91 -4.59 5.21
N SER A 79 -14.00 -4.05 4.67
CA SER A 79 -14.37 -4.23 3.26
C SER A 79 -13.87 -3.06 2.42
N GLY A 80 -13.12 -3.38 1.37
CA GLY A 80 -12.74 -2.47 0.31
C GLY A 80 -13.66 -2.60 -0.89
N GLY A 81 -14.00 -1.47 -1.52
CA GLY A 81 -14.79 -1.43 -2.75
C GLY A 81 -14.06 -0.69 -3.87
N ILE A 82 -14.30 -1.10 -5.12
CA ILE A 82 -13.81 -0.34 -6.28
C ILE A 82 -14.72 0.85 -6.53
N ALA A 83 -14.17 2.06 -6.53
CA ALA A 83 -14.96 3.30 -6.64
C ALA A 83 -15.74 3.45 -7.97
N ALA A 84 -15.28 2.79 -9.03
CA ALA A 84 -15.84 2.90 -10.38
C ALA A 84 -16.69 1.69 -10.83
N ASN A 85 -17.00 0.72 -9.96
CA ASN A 85 -17.40 -0.61 -10.41
C ASN A 85 -18.75 -1.14 -9.84
N HIS A 86 -19.42 -1.92 -10.69
CA HIS A 86 -20.65 -2.70 -10.62
C HIS A 86 -20.72 -3.81 -9.54
N GLY A 87 -20.07 -3.64 -8.38
CA GLY A 87 -20.24 -4.54 -7.23
C GLY A 87 -19.04 -5.41 -6.85
N HIS A 88 -17.80 -4.95 -7.07
CA HIS A 88 -16.62 -5.62 -6.53
C HIS A 88 -16.35 -5.21 -5.08
N THR A 89 -16.21 -6.22 -4.24
CA THR A 89 -15.80 -6.06 -2.86
C THR A 89 -14.64 -7.00 -2.55
N VAL A 90 -13.78 -6.57 -1.65
CA VAL A 90 -12.68 -7.35 -1.11
C VAL A 90 -12.61 -7.14 0.38
N THR A 91 -12.26 -8.17 1.14
CA THR A 91 -12.24 -8.09 2.60
C THR A 91 -10.82 -8.37 3.09
N ILE A 92 -10.30 -7.49 3.93
CA ILE A 92 -9.15 -7.78 4.80
C ILE A 92 -9.71 -8.25 6.14
N THR A 93 -9.26 -9.41 6.62
CA THR A 93 -9.83 -10.02 7.82
C THR A 93 -9.22 -9.42 9.10
N ALA A 94 -9.93 -9.56 10.22
CA ALA A 94 -9.42 -9.19 11.54
C ALA A 94 -8.04 -9.82 11.84
N ASP A 95 -7.85 -11.11 11.53
CA ASP A 95 -6.56 -11.80 11.71
C ASP A 95 -5.43 -11.17 10.88
N GLN A 96 -5.73 -10.72 9.65
CA GLN A 96 -4.75 -10.05 8.79
C GLN A 96 -4.35 -8.67 9.31
N LEU A 97 -5.30 -7.95 9.91
CA LEU A 97 -5.05 -6.68 10.58
C LEU A 97 -4.25 -6.87 11.87
N GLU A 98 -4.52 -7.94 12.63
CA GLU A 98 -3.77 -8.29 13.83
C GLU A 98 -2.32 -8.66 13.53
N ASP A 99 -2.09 -9.41 12.44
CA ASP A 99 -0.75 -9.79 12.01
C ASP A 99 0.11 -8.58 11.60
N GLY A 100 -0.50 -7.48 11.15
CA GLY A 100 0.18 -6.23 10.79
C GLY A 100 1.18 -6.36 9.64
N ARG A 101 1.00 -7.35 8.76
CA ARG A 101 1.93 -7.67 7.66
C ARG A 101 1.29 -7.38 6.32
N ALA A 102 2.12 -7.17 5.31
CA ALA A 102 1.69 -6.99 3.94
C ALA A 102 0.79 -8.14 3.47
N VAL A 103 -0.32 -7.77 2.85
CA VAL A 103 -1.34 -8.72 2.37
C VAL A 103 -1.56 -8.52 0.88
N ARG A 104 -1.72 -9.63 0.16
CA ARG A 104 -2.22 -9.62 -1.22
C ARG A 104 -3.63 -10.18 -1.23
N LEU A 105 -4.59 -9.36 -1.63
CA LEU A 105 -5.99 -9.71 -1.71
C LEU A 105 -6.39 -9.92 -3.17
N THR A 106 -7.19 -10.95 -3.44
CA THR A 106 -7.74 -11.19 -4.78
C THR A 106 -9.16 -10.65 -4.83
N LEU A 107 -9.41 -9.79 -5.80
CA LEU A 107 -10.73 -9.28 -6.13
C LEU A 107 -11.32 -10.19 -7.18
N THR A 108 -12.16 -11.12 -6.75
CA THR A 108 -12.90 -11.97 -7.67
C THR A 108 -14.14 -11.25 -8.15
N THR A 109 -14.24 -11.06 -9.46
CA THR A 109 -15.42 -10.48 -10.08
C THR A 109 -16.38 -11.60 -10.48
N GLY A 110 -17.69 -11.34 -10.40
CA GLY A 110 -18.69 -12.17 -11.10
C GLY A 110 -18.66 -11.98 -12.63
N ALA A 111 -17.82 -11.05 -13.13
CA ALA A 111 -17.81 -10.55 -14.50
C ALA A 111 -16.66 -11.10 -15.37
N GLY A 112 -15.93 -12.13 -14.91
CA GLY A 112 -15.09 -12.96 -15.77
C GLY A 112 -13.58 -12.68 -15.77
N HIS A 113 -13.07 -11.83 -14.87
CA HIS A 113 -11.62 -11.73 -14.60
C HIS A 113 -11.34 -11.39 -13.12
N THR A 114 -10.09 -11.54 -12.69
CA THR A 114 -9.66 -11.26 -11.31
C THR A 114 -8.70 -10.09 -11.31
N HIS A 115 -8.79 -9.24 -10.28
CA HIS A 115 -7.71 -8.32 -9.94
C HIS A 115 -7.04 -8.74 -8.64
N THR A 116 -5.86 -8.17 -8.37
CA THR A 116 -5.18 -8.29 -7.08
C THR A 116 -4.87 -6.91 -6.53
N VAL A 117 -4.97 -6.74 -5.22
CA VAL A 117 -4.48 -5.55 -4.51
C VAL A 117 -3.41 -5.99 -3.52
N ALA A 118 -2.31 -5.27 -3.49
CA ALA A 118 -1.25 -5.46 -2.51
C ALA A 118 -1.30 -4.30 -1.50
N LEU A 119 -1.43 -4.64 -0.23
CA LEU A 119 -1.28 -3.73 0.90
C LEU A 119 0.11 -3.95 1.51
N SER A 120 0.84 -2.86 1.74
CA SER A 120 2.10 -2.86 2.49
C SER A 120 1.84 -2.94 4.01
N ASP A 121 2.88 -3.32 4.78
CA ASP A 121 2.83 -3.35 6.25
C ASP A 121 2.24 -2.06 6.83
N ARG A 122 2.75 -0.90 6.38
CA ARG A 122 2.29 0.43 6.81
C ARG A 122 0.82 0.68 6.52
N GLN A 123 0.30 0.18 5.40
CA GLN A 123 -1.11 0.38 5.02
C GLN A 123 -2.02 -0.52 5.87
N VAL A 124 -1.58 -1.73 6.18
CA VAL A 124 -2.31 -2.63 7.09
C VAL A 124 -2.33 -2.04 8.50
N GLU A 125 -1.21 -1.48 8.99
CA GLU A 125 -1.17 -0.74 10.25
C GLU A 125 -2.10 0.48 10.25
N ALA A 126 -2.11 1.27 9.16
CA ALA A 126 -3.00 2.42 9.04
C ALA A 126 -4.48 2.02 9.09
N LEU A 127 -4.87 0.93 8.43
CA LEU A 127 -6.22 0.37 8.51
C LEU A 127 -6.54 -0.16 9.92
N ALA A 128 -5.58 -0.83 10.57
CA ALA A 128 -5.71 -1.34 11.93
C ALA A 128 -5.91 -0.21 12.97
N ASP A 129 -5.37 0.98 12.70
CA ASP A 129 -5.53 2.18 13.53
C ASP A 129 -6.80 3.01 13.18
N GLY A 130 -7.65 2.52 12.28
CA GLY A 130 -8.90 3.19 11.90
C GLY A 130 -8.79 4.16 10.71
N GLY A 131 -7.71 4.07 9.93
CA GLY A 131 -7.48 4.89 8.75
C GLY A 131 -8.26 4.42 7.51
N ASP A 132 -8.29 5.30 6.50
CA ASP A 132 -8.80 5.02 5.15
C ASP A 132 -7.62 4.88 4.19
N GLU A 133 -7.65 3.86 3.33
CA GLU A 133 -6.59 3.59 2.36
C GLU A 133 -7.18 3.39 0.96
N THR A 134 -6.58 4.03 -0.06
CA THR A 134 -6.96 3.85 -1.48
C THR A 134 -5.80 3.34 -2.33
N MET A 135 -5.96 2.18 -2.96
CA MET A 135 -4.92 1.43 -3.67
C MET A 135 -5.34 1.20 -5.11
N GLU A 136 -4.38 1.19 -6.02
CA GLU A 136 -4.61 0.69 -7.38
C GLU A 136 -4.51 -0.83 -7.40
N SER A 137 -5.48 -1.49 -8.02
CA SER A 137 -5.42 -2.92 -8.31
C SER A 137 -4.41 -3.22 -9.42
N SER A 138 -4.04 -4.49 -9.57
CA SER A 138 -3.29 -4.96 -10.73
C SER A 138 -4.04 -4.66 -12.03
N VAL A 139 -3.25 -4.41 -13.08
CA VAL A 139 -3.71 -4.27 -14.46
C VAL A 139 -3.93 -5.65 -15.05
N ASP A 140 -5.06 -6.26 -14.71
CA ASP A 140 -5.52 -7.49 -15.35
C ASP A 140 -6.56 -7.09 -16.41
N ALA A 141 -6.55 -7.74 -17.58
CA ALA A 141 -7.43 -7.40 -18.70
C ALA A 141 -7.34 -5.94 -19.23
N GLY A 142 -6.22 -5.26 -19.01
CA GLY A 142 -5.90 -3.99 -19.67
C GLY A 142 -6.34 -2.72 -18.93
N HIS A 143 -6.80 -2.80 -17.68
CA HIS A 143 -7.05 -1.63 -16.82
C HIS A 143 -6.85 -1.93 -15.33
N SER A 144 -6.65 -0.88 -14.52
CA SER A 144 -6.62 -0.95 -13.05
C SER A 144 -7.84 -0.26 -12.45
N HIS A 145 -8.03 -0.49 -11.15
CA HIS A 145 -9.10 0.11 -10.38
C HIS A 145 -8.58 0.68 -9.07
N ALA A 146 -9.08 1.85 -8.69
CA ALA A 146 -8.94 2.39 -7.35
C ALA A 146 -9.86 1.62 -6.37
N VAL A 147 -9.26 0.92 -5.42
CA VAL A 147 -9.92 0.20 -4.32
C VAL A 147 -9.78 1.03 -3.06
N ARG A 148 -10.90 1.38 -2.42
CA ARG A 148 -10.91 2.11 -1.15
C ARG A 148 -11.37 1.21 -0.02
N PHE A 149 -10.54 1.10 1.02
CA PHE A 149 -10.81 0.46 2.30
C PHE A 149 -11.19 1.52 3.34
N ARG A 150 -12.18 1.22 4.19
CA ARG A 150 -12.63 2.09 5.28
C ARG A 150 -12.81 1.30 6.56
N ALA A 151 -12.03 1.62 7.58
CA ALA A 151 -12.08 1.00 8.89
C ALA A 151 -13.29 1.47 9.73
#